data_AF-A0A238VUQ2-F1
#
_entry.id   AF-A0A238VUQ2-F1
#
_cell.length_a   1.000
_cell.length_b   1.000
_cell.length_c   1.000
_cell.angle_alpha   90.00
_cell.angle_beta   90.00
_cell.angle_gamma   90.00
#
_symmetry.space_group_name_H-M   'P 1'
#
loop_
_entity.id
_entity.type
_entity.pdbx_description
1 polymer ?
#
loop_
_entity_poly.entity_id
_entity_poly.type
_entity_poly.pdbx_seq_one_letter_code
_entity_poly.pdbx_strand_id
1 'polypeptide(L)'
;MQEYLRKIQLFASRLADLDEHNISANAKTYLSQIEFAAKRMQTLIRYLLTYSRTNLAKCVFVNVNPDDIAKEIKNDFPECIEEKTLS
;
A
#
# COMPACT_ATOMS: atom_id res chain seq x y z
N MET A 1 11.78 11.63 -2.17
CA MET A 1 10.71 10.84 -1.51
C MET A 1 9.97 9.90 -2.46
N GLN A 2 9.32 10.40 -3.53
CA GLN A 2 8.62 9.54 -4.50
C GLN A 2 9.51 8.48 -5.16
N GLU A 3 10.78 8.81 -5.40
CA GLU A 3 11.74 7.91 -6.03
C GLU A 3 12.18 6.75 -5.13
N TYR A 4 12.13 6.91 -3.80
CA TYR A 4 12.43 5.83 -2.84
C TYR A 4 11.33 4.77 -2.83
N LEU A 5 10.06 5.20 -2.88
CA LEU A 5 8.92 4.30 -2.98
C LEU A 5 8.89 3.54 -4.31
N ARG A 6 9.25 4.23 -5.40
CA ARG A 6 9.40 3.58 -6.71
C ARG A 6 10.52 2.54 -6.72
N LYS A 7 11.63 2.82 -6.02
CA LYS A 7 12.72 1.85 -5.83
C LYS A 7 12.27 0.65 -5.00
N ILE A 8 11.55 0.85 -3.88
CA ILE A 8 11.02 -0.24 -3.05
C ILE A 8 10.10 -1.15 -3.89
N GLN A 9 9.17 -0.57 -4.66
CA GLN A 9 8.28 -1.33 -5.55
C GLN A 9 9.07 -2.10 -6.63
N LEU A 10 10.10 -1.48 -7.24
CA LEU A 10 10.94 -2.14 -8.23
C LEU A 10 11.74 -3.31 -7.65
N PHE A 11 12.26 -3.17 -6.43
CA PHE A 11 13.02 -4.24 -5.79
C PHE A 11 12.12 -5.38 -5.34
N ALA A 12 10.94 -5.07 -4.79
CA ALA A 12 9.97 -6.08 -4.38
C ALA A 12 9.41 -6.86 -5.59
N SER A 13 9.09 -6.18 -6.69
CA SER A 13 8.62 -6.85 -7.91
C SER A 13 9.70 -7.77 -8.49
N ARG A 14 10.96 -7.30 -8.55
CA ARG A 14 12.09 -8.12 -9.00
C ARG A 14 12.36 -9.30 -8.07
N LEU A 15 12.12 -9.17 -6.77
CA LEU A 15 12.27 -10.26 -5.83
C LEU A 15 11.16 -11.29 -6.04
N ALA A 16 9.92 -10.86 -6.29
CA ALA A 16 8.82 -11.77 -6.62
C ALA A 16 9.07 -12.54 -7.94
N ASP A 17 9.72 -11.91 -8.93
CA ASP A 17 10.11 -12.53 -10.20
C ASP A 17 11.33 -13.46 -10.07
N LEU A 18 12.17 -13.26 -9.05
CA LEU A 18 13.32 -14.10 -8.75
C LEU A 18 12.86 -15.38 -8.04
N ASP A 19 12.61 -16.39 -8.85
CA ASP A 19 12.53 -17.80 -8.46
C ASP A 19 11.41 -18.10 -7.46
N GLU A 20 10.19 -18.25 -8.01
CA GLU A 20 8.97 -18.59 -7.27
C GLU A 20 9.11 -19.82 -6.36
N HIS A 21 10.08 -20.69 -6.64
CA HIS A 21 10.36 -21.92 -5.90
C HIS A 21 11.40 -21.76 -4.78
N ASN A 22 12.18 -20.67 -4.76
CA ASN A 22 13.20 -20.41 -3.74
C ASN A 22 12.77 -19.39 -2.67
N ILE A 23 11.71 -18.62 -2.93
CA ILE A 23 11.14 -17.71 -1.92
C ILE A 23 10.05 -18.42 -1.14
N SER A 24 10.24 -18.50 0.18
CA SER A 24 9.24 -19.09 1.09
C SER A 24 7.90 -18.34 1.01
N ALA A 25 6.80 -19.05 1.25
CA ALA A 25 5.46 -18.44 1.26
C ALA A 25 5.39 -17.22 2.19
N ASN A 26 6.02 -17.30 3.36
CA ASN A 26 6.08 -16.18 4.32
C ASN A 26 6.83 -14.98 3.74
N ALA A 27 7.95 -15.19 3.04
CA ALA A 27 8.70 -14.10 2.41
C ALA A 27 7.88 -13.43 1.28
N LYS A 28 7.10 -14.19 0.50
CA LYS A 28 6.15 -13.63 -0.49
C LYS A 28 5.07 -12.76 0.18
N THR A 29 4.55 -13.19 1.33
CA THR A 29 3.58 -12.42 2.11
C THR A 29 4.17 -11.11 2.61
N TYR A 30 5.38 -11.13 3.20
CA TYR A 30 6.04 -9.90 3.66
C TYR A 30 6.35 -8.94 2.51
N LEU A 31 6.79 -9.44 1.34
CA LEU A 31 7.00 -8.60 0.17
C LEU A 31 5.71 -7.91 -0.28
N SER A 32 4.60 -8.65 -0.32
CA SER A 32 3.29 -8.11 -0.68
C SER A 32 2.85 -7.01 0.29
N GLN A 33 3.11 -7.18 1.59
CA GLN A 33 2.81 -6.15 2.60
C GLN A 33 3.70 -4.90 2.42
N ILE A 34 5.00 -5.08 2.14
CA ILE A 34 5.93 -3.97 1.89
C ILE A 34 5.50 -3.16 0.65
N GLU A 35 5.15 -3.84 -0.44
CA GLU A 35 4.66 -3.17 -1.66
C GLU A 35 3.37 -2.39 -1.40
N PHE A 36 2.44 -2.99 -0.67
CA PHE A 36 1.17 -2.38 -0.30
C PHE A 36 1.39 -1.12 0.55
N ALA A 37 2.18 -1.20 1.62
CA ALA A 37 2.51 -0.07 2.49
C ALA A 37 3.22 1.06 1.71
N ALA A 38 4.15 0.71 0.82
CA ALA A 38 4.83 1.67 -0.03
C ALA A 38 3.85 2.40 -0.96
N LYS A 39 2.93 1.67 -1.61
CA LYS A 39 1.92 2.26 -2.50
C LYS A 39 0.95 3.18 -1.73
N ARG A 40 0.59 2.78 -0.52
CA ARG A 40 -0.26 3.55 0.40
C ARG A 40 0.40 4.89 0.78
N MET A 41 1.66 4.86 1.22
CA MET A 41 2.43 6.06 1.54
C MET A 41 2.56 7.01 0.35
N GLN A 42 2.78 6.47 -0.87
CA GLN A 42 2.85 7.29 -2.08
C GLN A 42 1.53 8.03 -2.34
N THR A 43 0.41 7.35 -2.10
CA THR A 43 -0.94 7.89 -2.27
C THR A 43 -1.24 8.98 -1.25
N LEU A 44 -0.93 8.75 0.03
CA LEU A 44 -1.03 9.76 1.10
C LEU A 44 -0.21 11.01 0.81
N ILE A 45 1.06 10.86 0.38
CA ILE A 45 1.90 12.00 0.00
C ILE A 45 1.28 12.75 -1.18
N ARG A 46 0.71 12.05 -2.16
CA ARG A 46 0.04 12.68 -3.30
C ARG A 46 -1.20 13.46 -2.86
N TYR A 47 -2.02 12.90 -1.97
CA TYR A 47 -3.19 13.59 -1.42
C TYR A 47 -2.79 14.80 -0.59
N LEU A 48 -1.75 14.68 0.24
CA LEU A 48 -1.24 15.81 1.02
C LEU A 48 -0.71 16.93 0.12
N LEU A 49 0.08 16.60 -0.90
CA LEU A 49 0.58 17.59 -1.87
C LEU A 49 -0.54 18.22 -2.68
N THR A 50 -1.57 17.43 -3.03
CA THR A 50 -2.77 17.95 -3.72
C THR A 50 -3.50 18.91 -2.81
N TYR A 51 -3.82 18.50 -1.58
CA TYR A 51 -4.48 19.33 -0.58
C TYR A 51 -3.71 20.62 -0.27
N SER A 52 -2.40 20.53 -0.03
CA SER A 52 -1.54 21.69 0.21
C SER A 52 -1.50 22.68 -0.96
N ARG A 53 -1.75 22.23 -2.19
CA ARG A 53 -1.81 23.08 -3.38
C ARG A 53 -3.23 23.61 -3.66
N THR A 54 -4.23 23.11 -2.93
CA THR A 54 -5.62 23.46 -3.15
C THR A 54 -5.98 24.68 -2.31
N ASN A 55 -5.50 25.86 -2.73
CA ASN A 55 -6.15 27.12 -2.33
C ASN A 55 -7.20 27.58 -3.37
N LEU A 56 -7.19 27.05 -4.59
CA LEU A 56 -8.16 27.39 -5.63
C LEU A 56 -8.35 26.20 -6.60
N ALA A 57 -9.60 25.84 -6.86
CA ALA A 57 -10.12 25.01 -7.96
C ALA A 57 -10.32 23.48 -7.76
N LYS A 58 -11.63 23.16 -7.73
CA LYS A 58 -12.34 21.89 -8.04
C LYS A 58 -12.14 20.70 -7.09
N CYS A 59 -13.12 20.49 -6.20
CA CYS A 59 -13.45 19.16 -5.70
C CYS A 59 -13.72 18.23 -6.89
N VAL A 60 -12.81 17.29 -7.14
CA VAL A 60 -13.01 16.21 -8.10
C VAL A 60 -13.67 15.06 -7.36
N PHE A 61 -14.97 14.89 -7.55
CA PHE A 61 -15.67 13.70 -7.06
C PHE A 61 -15.24 12.50 -7.90
N VAL A 62 -14.85 11.42 -7.23
CA VAL A 62 -14.47 10.16 -7.87
C VAL A 62 -15.39 9.08 -7.34
N ASN A 63 -15.90 8.23 -8.23
CA ASN A 63 -16.67 7.07 -7.80
C ASN A 63 -15.73 6.09 -7.09
N VAL A 64 -16.01 5.79 -5.82
CA VAL A 64 -15.20 4.91 -4.98
C VAL A 64 -16.06 3.78 -4.46
N ASN A 65 -15.54 2.57 -4.49
CA ASN A 65 -16.20 1.40 -3.91
C ASN A 65 -15.83 1.30 -2.42
N PRO A 66 -16.80 1.38 -1.49
CA PRO A 66 -16.55 1.24 -0.06
C PRO A 66 -15.88 -0.08 0.33
N ASP A 67 -16.14 -1.16 -0.39
CA ASP A 67 -15.56 -2.48 -0.11
C ASP A 67 -14.04 -2.49 -0.35
N ASP A 68 -13.58 -1.74 -1.35
CA ASP A 68 -12.15 -1.63 -1.66
C ASP A 68 -11.43 -0.80 -0.60
N ILE A 69 -12.09 0.25 -0.08
CA ILE A 69 -11.60 1.03 1.05
C ILE A 69 -11.52 0.15 2.31
N ALA A 70 -12.55 -0.66 2.57
CA ALA A 70 -12.57 -1.55 3.72
C ALA A 70 -11.46 -2.62 3.65
N LYS A 71 -11.18 -3.17 2.47
CA LYS A 71 -10.04 -4.08 2.25
C LYS A 71 -8.70 -3.39 2.45
N GLU A 72 -8.56 -2.16 1.96
CA GLU A 72 -7.34 -1.36 2.14
C GLU A 72 -7.07 -1.12 3.63
N ILE A 73 -8.10 -0.75 4.40
CA ILE A 73 -8.02 -0.56 5.85
C ILE A 73 -7.64 -1.87 6.56
N LYS A 74 -8.22 -3.01 6.17
CA LYS A 74 -7.86 -4.31 6.78
C LYS A 74 -6.38 -4.67 6.51
N ASN A 75 -5.89 -4.39 5.31
CA ASN A 75 -4.49 -4.62 4.95
C ASN A 75 -3.52 -3.64 5.62
N ASP A 76 -3.99 -2.46 6.05
CA ASP A 76 -3.20 -1.49 6.82
C ASP A 76 -2.98 -1.94 8.28
N PHE A 77 -3.83 -2.84 8.81
CA PHE A 77 -3.81 -3.27 10.23
C PHE A 77 -3.88 -4.79 10.43
N PRO A 78 -3.02 -5.61 9.79
CA PRO A 78 -3.08 -7.06 9.91
C PRO A 78 -2.82 -7.55 11.35
N GLU A 79 -1.84 -6.96 12.03
CA GLU A 79 -1.45 -7.36 13.40
C GLU A 79 -2.57 -7.09 14.42
N CYS A 80 -3.24 -5.92 14.35
CA CYS A 80 -4.37 -5.60 15.24
C CYS A 80 -5.59 -6.50 15.00
N ILE A 81 -5.76 -7.05 13.79
CA ILE A 81 -6.87 -7.94 13.48
C ILE A 81 -6.58 -9.35 14.01
N GLU A 82 -5.35 -9.85 13.84
CA GLU A 82 -4.94 -11.16 14.36
C GLU A 82 -5.02 -11.23 15.90
N GLU A 83 -4.61 -10.16 16.60
CA GLU A 83 -4.68 -10.05 18.07
C GLU A 83 -6.11 -10.21 18.61
N LYS A 84 -7.11 -9.72 17.86
CA LYS A 84 -8.51 -9.73 18.28
C LYS A 84 -9.24 -11.03 17.96
N THR A 85 -8.68 -11.87 17.10
CA THR A 85 -9.18 -13.23 16.83
C THR A 85 -8.65 -14.28 17.80
N LEU A 86 -7.60 -13.95 18.57
CA LEU A 86 -6.96 -14.82 19.56
C LEU A 86 -7.37 -14.51 21.02
N SER A 87 -8.22 -13.51 21.23
CA SER A 87 -8.86 -13.17 22.53
C SER A 87 -10.35 -13.46 22.50
#